data_AF-C7XNZ5-F1
#
_entry.id   AF-C7XNZ5-F1
#
_cell.length_a   1.000
_cell.length_b   1.000
_cell.length_c   1.000
_cell.angle_alpha   90.00
_cell.angle_beta   90.00
_cell.angle_gamma   90.00
#
_symmetry.space_group_name_H-M   'P 1'
#
loop_
_entity.id
_entity.type
_entity.pdbx_description
1 polymer ?
#
loop_
_entity_poly.entity_id
_entity_poly.type
_entity_poly.pdbx_seq_one_letter_code
_entity_poly.pdbx_strand_id
1 'polypeptide(L)'
;MNKDFDNNIPDFTKRKIALKMILLLLVISLVVLVIQLFFKESLSFAQGNFVIINSFIAFILLFLYITLTADMYVTIKRIKEREKIEVPNEFKVDSLKQTYFIILYIIVLLSALALVFASMITDQHIIMILVSIVIVIIVSNFIYSMIKSRKYSLEVKNRNIKVFYKNQEIGTFEMQDISFVAFFGSGGQKVKKGDYPIMAVYSLRGEEFLRIPLSLRNYWLMKKYFLKYNVDIEDAYNL
;
A
#
# COMPACT_ATOMS: atom_id res chain seq x y z
N MET A 1 -20.62 0.74 -17.44
CA MET A 1 -20.00 0.49 -16.12
C MET A 1 -20.85 -0.57 -15.43
N ASN A 2 -20.27 -1.73 -15.13
CA ASN A 2 -21.02 -2.93 -14.76
C ASN A 2 -21.67 -2.73 -13.37
N LYS A 3 -22.99 -2.91 -13.24
CA LYS A 3 -23.71 -2.65 -11.97
C LYS A 3 -23.20 -3.54 -10.82
N ASP A 4 -22.68 -4.72 -11.13
CA ASP A 4 -22.07 -5.62 -10.14
C ASP A 4 -20.78 -5.08 -9.52
N PHE A 5 -20.01 -4.27 -10.24
CA PHE A 5 -18.75 -3.72 -9.75
C PHE A 5 -18.97 -2.67 -8.65
N ASP A 6 -20.03 -1.85 -8.80
CA ASP A 6 -20.36 -0.78 -7.86
C ASP A 6 -20.92 -1.34 -6.52
N ASN A 7 -21.46 -2.57 -6.52
CA ASN A 7 -22.10 -3.19 -5.33
C ASN A 7 -21.13 -3.94 -4.41
N ASN A 8 -19.98 -4.39 -4.92
CA ASN A 8 -19.01 -5.18 -4.15
C ASN A 8 -17.94 -4.35 -3.44
N ILE A 9 -17.98 -3.02 -3.58
CA ILE A 9 -17.01 -2.09 -2.97
C ILE A 9 -17.75 -1.19 -1.99
N PRO A 10 -17.61 -1.42 -0.67
CA PRO A 10 -18.24 -0.54 0.31
C PRO A 10 -17.80 0.91 0.04
N ASP A 11 -18.77 1.84 0.05
CA ASP A 11 -18.57 3.29 -0.12
C ASP A 11 -18.32 3.82 -1.57
N PHE A 12 -18.11 2.96 -2.58
CA PHE A 12 -17.82 3.43 -3.94
C PHE A 12 -18.99 4.20 -4.59
N THR A 13 -20.22 3.71 -4.40
CA THR A 13 -21.44 4.38 -4.88
C THR A 13 -21.63 5.77 -4.26
N LYS A 14 -21.33 5.93 -2.97
CA LYS A 14 -21.41 7.23 -2.27
C LYS A 14 -20.37 8.21 -2.82
N ARG A 15 -19.13 7.78 -3.02
CA ARG A 15 -18.06 8.60 -3.63
C ARG A 15 -18.41 9.05 -5.04
N LYS A 16 -19.03 8.17 -5.84
CA LYS A 16 -19.49 8.49 -7.20
C LYS A 16 -20.60 9.55 -7.19
N ILE A 17 -21.53 9.47 -6.26
CA ILE A 17 -22.56 10.51 -6.06
C ILE A 17 -21.90 11.82 -5.63
N ALA A 18 -21.00 11.80 -4.65
CA ALA A 18 -20.27 12.99 -4.21
C ALA A 18 -19.47 13.64 -5.36
N LEU A 19 -18.81 12.84 -6.19
CA LEU A 19 -18.06 13.33 -7.35
C LEU A 19 -18.96 14.03 -8.37
N LYS A 20 -20.16 13.48 -8.63
CA LYS A 20 -21.16 14.13 -9.49
C LYS A 20 -21.65 15.46 -8.92
N MET A 21 -21.88 15.52 -7.60
CA MET A 21 -22.29 16.75 -6.92
C MET A 21 -21.20 17.83 -6.97
N ILE A 22 -19.95 17.45 -6.69
CA ILE A 22 -18.79 18.36 -6.79
C ILE A 22 -18.63 18.87 -8.22
N LEU A 23 -18.77 17.99 -9.22
CA LEU A 23 -18.69 18.37 -10.63
C LEU A 23 -19.80 19.36 -11.02
N LEU A 24 -21.04 19.11 -10.59
CA LEU A 24 -22.16 20.01 -10.84
C LEU A 24 -21.91 21.41 -10.24
N LEU A 25 -21.48 21.46 -8.98
CA LEU A 25 -21.12 22.71 -8.29
C LEU A 25 -19.98 23.44 -9.00
N LEU A 26 -18.95 22.70 -9.44
CA LEU A 26 -17.82 23.25 -10.18
C LEU A 26 -18.26 23.87 -11.51
N VAL A 27 -19.12 23.19 -12.27
CA VAL A 27 -19.64 23.69 -13.55
C VAL A 27 -20.45 24.97 -13.33
N ILE A 28 -21.33 25.01 -12.31
CA ILE A 28 -22.10 26.21 -11.97
C ILE A 28 -21.14 27.37 -11.62
N SER A 29 -20.14 27.11 -10.77
CA SER A 29 -19.15 28.11 -10.37
C SER A 29 -18.36 28.65 -11.57
N LEU A 30 -17.96 27.78 -12.51
CA LEU A 30 -17.30 28.16 -13.76
C LEU A 30 -18.19 29.00 -14.68
N VAL A 31 -19.47 28.64 -14.84
CA VAL A 31 -20.42 29.44 -15.63
C VAL A 31 -20.56 30.84 -15.04
N VAL A 32 -20.67 30.96 -13.72
CA VAL A 32 -20.73 32.25 -13.02
C VAL A 32 -19.45 33.07 -13.27
N LEU A 33 -18.26 32.44 -13.21
CA LEU A 33 -17.00 33.12 -13.52
C LEU A 33 -16.95 33.63 -14.97
N VAL A 34 -17.42 32.83 -15.93
CA VAL A 34 -17.47 33.24 -17.35
C VAL A 34 -18.35 34.46 -17.52
N ILE A 35 -19.55 34.47 -16.93
CA ILE A 35 -20.46 35.63 -16.97
C ILE A 35 -19.78 36.85 -16.35
N GLN A 36 -19.17 36.71 -15.18
CA GLN A 36 -18.45 37.80 -14.50
C GLN A 36 -17.29 38.35 -15.32
N LEU A 37 -16.63 37.51 -16.12
CA LEU A 37 -15.53 37.92 -16.99
C LEU A 37 -15.99 38.87 -18.10
N PHE A 38 -17.21 38.69 -18.63
CA PHE A 38 -17.78 39.58 -19.65
C PHE A 38 -18.14 40.97 -19.12
N PHE A 39 -18.46 41.09 -17.82
CA PHE A 39 -18.87 42.35 -17.19
C PHE A 39 -17.76 43.01 -16.34
N LYS A 40 -16.52 42.53 -16.48
CA LYS A 40 -15.37 42.88 -15.62
C LYS A 40 -15.16 44.38 -15.42
N GLU A 41 -15.36 45.20 -16.46
CA GLU A 41 -15.17 46.66 -16.42
C GLU A 41 -16.32 47.42 -15.72
N SER A 42 -17.49 46.78 -15.61
CA SER A 42 -18.71 47.34 -15.02
C SER A 42 -18.99 46.83 -13.59
N LEU A 43 -18.10 45.99 -13.04
CA LEU A 43 -18.30 45.37 -11.74
C LEU A 43 -18.12 46.38 -10.59
N SER A 44 -19.09 46.43 -9.68
CA SER A 44 -18.95 47.15 -8.40
C SER A 44 -17.91 46.48 -7.48
N PHE A 45 -17.42 47.22 -6.49
CA PHE A 45 -16.45 46.71 -5.51
C PHE A 45 -16.92 45.41 -4.82
N ALA A 46 -18.19 45.33 -4.43
CA ALA A 46 -18.77 44.14 -3.80
C ALA A 46 -18.83 42.95 -4.76
N GLN A 47 -19.16 43.19 -6.03
CA GLN A 47 -19.16 42.15 -7.07
C GLN A 47 -17.74 41.67 -7.36
N GLY A 48 -16.73 42.55 -7.33
CA GLY A 48 -15.32 42.19 -7.51
C GLY A 48 -14.82 41.21 -6.45
N ASN A 49 -15.17 41.46 -5.18
CA ASN A 49 -14.87 40.53 -4.08
C ASN A 49 -15.59 39.18 -4.26
N PHE A 50 -16.82 39.19 -4.77
CA PHE A 50 -17.56 37.96 -5.07
C PHE A 50 -16.92 37.13 -6.19
N VAL A 51 -16.31 37.76 -7.21
CA VAL A 51 -15.50 37.04 -8.23
C VAL A 51 -14.32 36.34 -7.59
N ILE A 52 -13.59 37.02 -6.71
CA ILE A 52 -12.41 36.46 -6.03
C ILE A 52 -12.81 35.25 -5.18
N ILE A 53 -13.88 35.37 -4.39
CA ILE A 53 -14.41 34.28 -3.55
C ILE A 53 -14.86 33.10 -4.42
N ASN A 54 -15.65 33.35 -5.47
CA ASN A 54 -16.12 32.29 -6.36
C ASN A 54 -14.96 31.59 -7.09
N SER A 55 -13.93 32.35 -7.51
CA SER A 55 -12.71 31.79 -8.11
C SER A 55 -11.97 30.85 -7.15
N PHE A 56 -11.85 31.25 -5.88
CA PHE A 56 -11.24 30.41 -4.85
C PHE A 56 -12.05 29.14 -4.58
N ILE A 57 -13.39 29.25 -4.52
CA ILE A 57 -14.30 28.10 -4.38
C ILE A 57 -14.16 27.16 -5.60
N ALA A 58 -14.14 27.70 -6.82
CA ALA A 58 -13.95 26.91 -8.04
C ALA A 58 -12.63 26.12 -7.99
N PHE A 59 -11.56 26.76 -7.52
CA PHE A 59 -10.25 26.12 -7.36
C PHE A 59 -10.29 24.97 -6.35
N ILE A 60 -10.92 25.17 -5.18
CA ILE A 60 -11.09 24.10 -4.17
C ILE A 60 -11.91 22.94 -4.74
N LEU A 61 -13.02 23.23 -5.41
CA LEU A 61 -13.88 22.22 -6.03
C LEU A 61 -13.11 21.42 -7.09
N LEU A 62 -12.31 22.09 -7.93
CA LEU A 62 -11.46 21.45 -8.93
C LEU A 62 -10.42 20.53 -8.26
N PHE A 63 -9.74 21.01 -7.22
CA PHE A 63 -8.77 20.22 -6.47
C PHE A 63 -9.40 18.95 -5.88
N LEU A 64 -10.53 19.09 -5.18
CA LEU A 64 -11.27 17.95 -4.61
C LEU A 64 -11.73 16.97 -5.69
N TYR A 65 -12.22 17.48 -6.83
CA TYR A 65 -12.64 16.65 -7.95
C TYR A 65 -11.49 15.80 -8.50
N ILE A 66 -10.33 16.41 -8.73
CA ILE A 66 -9.14 15.70 -9.24
C ILE A 66 -8.67 14.66 -8.24
N THR A 67 -8.53 15.01 -6.95
CA THR A 67 -8.06 14.10 -5.91
C THR A 67 -8.98 12.88 -5.76
N LEU A 68 -10.30 13.09 -5.69
CA LEU A 68 -11.27 12.00 -5.58
C LEU A 68 -11.30 11.13 -6.85
N THR A 69 -11.20 11.74 -8.04
CA THR A 69 -11.15 11.01 -9.31
C THR A 69 -9.91 10.12 -9.38
N ALA A 70 -8.74 10.65 -9.00
CA ALA A 70 -7.49 9.90 -8.99
C ALA A 70 -7.54 8.72 -7.99
N ASP A 71 -8.04 8.95 -6.77
CA ASP A 71 -8.18 7.88 -5.76
C ASP A 71 -9.15 6.79 -6.23
N MET A 72 -10.30 7.15 -6.83
CA MET A 72 -11.22 6.19 -7.44
C MET A 72 -10.57 5.43 -8.59
N TYR A 73 -9.85 6.11 -9.49
CA TYR A 73 -9.16 5.46 -10.60
C TYR A 73 -8.15 4.40 -10.12
N VAL A 74 -7.32 4.73 -9.12
CA VAL A 74 -6.37 3.80 -8.51
C VAL A 74 -7.10 2.61 -7.88
N THR A 75 -8.20 2.86 -7.17
CA THR A 75 -9.02 1.81 -6.54
C THR A 75 -9.62 0.87 -7.59
N ILE A 76 -10.25 1.40 -8.64
CA ILE A 76 -10.80 0.61 -9.75
C ILE A 76 -9.69 -0.23 -10.40
N LYS A 77 -8.53 0.38 -10.67
CA LYS A 77 -7.40 -0.32 -11.28
C LYS A 77 -6.96 -1.51 -10.43
N ARG A 78 -6.80 -1.34 -9.11
CA ARG A 78 -6.44 -2.42 -8.17
C ARG A 78 -7.46 -3.55 -8.18
N ILE A 79 -8.75 -3.24 -8.23
CA ILE A 79 -9.82 -4.27 -8.24
C ILE A 79 -9.83 -5.03 -9.57
N LYS A 80 -9.70 -4.32 -10.70
CA LYS A 80 -9.57 -4.98 -12.01
C LYS A 80 -8.36 -5.89 -12.08
N GLU A 81 -7.23 -5.46 -11.52
CA GLU A 81 -6.04 -6.29 -11.40
C GLU A 81 -6.30 -7.52 -10.53
N ARG A 82 -7.03 -7.40 -9.40
CA ARG A 82 -7.47 -8.53 -8.57
C ARG A 82 -8.39 -9.49 -9.31
N GLU A 83 -9.37 -9.00 -10.06
CA GLU A 83 -10.33 -9.82 -10.79
C GLU A 83 -9.63 -10.67 -11.86
N LYS A 84 -8.72 -10.06 -12.63
CA LYS A 84 -7.91 -10.72 -13.68
C LYS A 84 -6.96 -11.80 -13.17
N ILE A 85 -6.70 -11.90 -11.86
CA ILE A 85 -5.84 -12.94 -11.32
C ILE A 85 -6.57 -14.27 -11.38
N GLU A 86 -6.22 -15.08 -12.36
CA GLU A 86 -6.57 -16.50 -12.40
C GLU A 86 -5.51 -17.31 -11.65
N VAL A 87 -5.94 -18.39 -10.99
CA VAL A 87 -5.04 -19.28 -10.26
C VAL A 87 -4.71 -20.48 -11.16
N PRO A 88 -3.54 -20.50 -11.82
CA PRO A 88 -3.12 -21.65 -12.60
C PRO A 88 -2.81 -22.84 -11.69
N ASN A 89 -2.72 -24.03 -12.28
CA ASN A 89 -2.35 -25.25 -11.55
C ASN A 89 -0.90 -25.20 -11.06
N GLU A 90 -0.03 -24.48 -11.77
CA GLU A 90 1.37 -24.30 -11.42
C GLU A 90 1.77 -22.83 -11.53
N PHE A 91 2.41 -22.29 -10.48
CA PHE A 91 2.93 -20.92 -10.48
C PHE A 91 4.03 -20.72 -9.45
N LYS A 92 4.80 -19.64 -9.61
CA LYS A 92 5.85 -19.22 -8.68
C LYS A 92 5.49 -17.89 -8.02
N VAL A 93 5.79 -17.80 -6.73
CA VAL A 93 5.61 -16.59 -5.93
C VAL A 93 6.93 -16.22 -5.27
N ASP A 94 7.48 -15.10 -5.69
CA ASP A 94 8.63 -14.50 -5.01
C ASP A 94 8.17 -13.62 -3.85
N SER A 95 9.01 -13.60 -2.81
CA SER A 95 8.92 -12.64 -1.71
C SER A 95 9.10 -11.19 -2.19
N LEU A 96 8.49 -10.25 -1.47
CA LEU A 96 8.50 -8.83 -1.81
C LEU A 96 9.91 -8.23 -1.77
N LYS A 97 10.35 -7.67 -2.90
CA LYS A 97 11.60 -6.90 -3.01
C LYS A 97 11.37 -5.44 -2.62
N GLN A 98 11.57 -5.12 -1.34
CA GLN A 98 11.43 -3.76 -0.77
C GLN A 98 12.62 -2.83 -1.12
N THR A 99 13.01 -2.70 -2.39
CA THR A 99 14.26 -2.02 -2.78
C THR A 99 14.34 -0.57 -2.31
N TYR A 100 13.21 0.15 -2.31
CA TYR A 100 13.16 1.54 -1.84
C TYR A 100 13.54 1.69 -0.36
N PHE A 101 13.09 0.78 0.50
CA PHE A 101 13.43 0.83 1.93
C PHE A 101 14.93 0.60 2.18
N ILE A 102 15.61 -0.21 1.35
CA ILE A 102 17.08 -0.36 1.47
C ILE A 102 17.79 0.97 1.23
N ILE A 103 17.38 1.70 0.18
CA ILE A 103 17.98 3.01 -0.14
C ILE A 103 17.77 3.98 1.03
N LEU A 104 16.55 4.02 1.57
CA LEU A 104 16.24 4.86 2.73
C LEU A 104 17.12 4.51 3.94
N TYR A 105 17.28 3.23 4.27
CA TYR A 105 18.09 2.80 5.41
C TYR A 105 19.59 3.08 5.22
N ILE A 106 20.09 3.04 3.99
CA ILE A 106 21.47 3.47 3.68
C ILE A 106 21.64 4.96 4.01
N ILE A 107 20.67 5.81 3.64
CA ILE A 107 20.69 7.24 3.99
C ILE A 107 20.70 7.42 5.52
N VAL A 108 19.90 6.63 6.25
CA VAL A 108 19.90 6.68 7.73
C VAL A 108 21.27 6.26 8.30
N LEU A 109 21.91 5.23 7.76
CA LEU A 109 23.26 4.83 8.18
C LEU A 109 24.30 5.93 7.89
N LEU A 110 24.19 6.62 6.76
CA LEU A 110 25.05 7.78 6.45
C LEU A 110 24.83 8.92 7.45
N SER A 111 23.59 9.16 7.90
CA SER A 111 23.32 10.15 8.94
C SER A 111 23.91 9.76 10.30
N ALA A 112 23.88 8.47 10.66
CA ALA A 112 24.53 7.96 11.87
C ALA A 112 26.06 8.14 11.82
N LEU A 113 26.66 7.95 10.63
CA LEU A 113 28.08 8.22 10.40
C LEU A 113 28.39 9.73 10.51
N ALA A 114 27.54 10.59 9.94
CA ALA A 114 27.67 12.04 10.07
C ALA A 114 27.60 12.49 11.53
N LEU A 115 26.74 11.87 12.35
CA LEU A 115 26.68 12.10 13.80
C LEU A 115 27.99 11.72 14.50
N VAL A 116 28.67 10.66 14.08
CA VAL A 116 29.99 10.30 14.62
C VAL A 116 31.03 11.37 14.28
N PHE A 117 31.05 11.88 13.05
CA PHE A 117 31.96 12.98 12.68
C PHE A 117 31.64 14.28 13.41
N ALA A 118 30.36 14.64 13.50
CA ALA A 118 29.91 15.82 14.24
C ALA A 118 30.28 15.70 15.73
N SER A 119 30.25 14.48 16.29
CA SER A 119 30.70 14.24 17.64
C SER A 119 32.13 14.74 17.82
N MET A 120 33.07 14.55 16.87
CA MET A 120 34.47 15.00 17.02
C MET A 120 34.65 16.51 17.15
N ILE A 121 33.68 17.30 16.69
CA ILE A 121 33.72 18.77 16.69
C ILE A 121 32.97 19.35 17.90
N THR A 122 32.10 18.56 18.54
CA THR A 122 31.15 19.04 19.55
C THR A 122 31.47 18.42 20.90
N ASP A 123 31.38 19.19 22.00
CA ASP A 123 31.70 18.70 23.36
C ASP A 123 30.80 17.54 23.86
N GLN A 124 29.75 17.18 23.11
CA GLN A 124 28.81 16.09 23.40
C GLN A 124 29.24 14.73 22.82
N HIS A 125 30.54 14.47 22.74
CA HIS A 125 31.15 13.31 22.08
C HIS A 125 30.48 11.97 22.45
N ILE A 126 30.34 11.67 23.75
CA ILE A 126 29.88 10.37 24.27
C ILE A 126 28.43 10.09 23.88
N ILE A 127 27.55 11.08 24.02
CA ILE A 127 26.11 10.92 23.78
C ILE A 127 25.85 10.70 22.29
N MET A 128 26.49 11.49 21.43
CA MET A 128 26.31 11.38 19.97
C MET A 128 26.80 10.04 19.44
N ILE A 129 27.96 9.56 19.91
CA ILE A 129 28.48 8.24 19.52
C ILE A 129 27.52 7.12 19.97
N LEU A 130 27.01 7.18 21.20
CA LEU A 130 26.09 6.17 21.73
C LEU A 130 24.79 6.12 20.91
N VAL A 131 24.22 7.28 20.58
CA VAL A 131 23.04 7.39 19.71
C VAL A 131 23.31 6.81 18.32
N SER A 132 24.46 7.13 17.70
CA SER A 132 24.84 6.56 16.40
C SER A 132 24.93 5.04 16.44
N ILE A 133 25.53 4.45 17.49
CA ILE A 133 25.63 3.00 17.64
C ILE A 133 24.24 2.36 17.71
N VAL A 134 23.33 2.93 18.50
CA VAL A 134 21.96 2.42 18.62
C VAL A 134 21.24 2.48 17.27
N ILE A 135 21.37 3.59 16.53
CA ILE A 135 20.79 3.72 15.18
C ILE A 135 21.33 2.64 14.25
N VAL A 136 22.66 2.43 14.24
CA VAL A 136 23.31 1.42 13.39
C VAL A 136 22.80 0.01 13.72
N ILE A 137 22.69 -0.35 15.00
CA ILE A 137 22.19 -1.67 15.42
C ILE A 137 20.76 -1.89 14.93
N ILE A 138 19.86 -0.93 15.21
CA ILE A 138 18.45 -1.03 14.83
C ILE A 138 18.31 -1.14 13.31
N VAL A 139 18.92 -0.22 12.56
CA VAL A 139 18.81 -0.18 11.10
C VAL A 139 19.43 -1.42 10.46
N SER A 140 20.57 -1.89 10.96
CA SER A 140 21.21 -3.12 10.46
C SER A 140 20.32 -4.34 10.63
N ASN A 141 19.61 -4.45 11.76
CA ASN A 141 18.66 -5.54 11.99
C ASN A 141 17.49 -5.49 10.98
N PHE A 142 16.95 -4.30 10.70
CA PHE A 142 15.91 -4.13 9.69
C PHE A 142 16.40 -4.51 8.28
N ILE A 143 17.58 -4.05 7.88
CA ILE A 143 18.19 -4.41 6.59
C ILE A 143 18.39 -5.94 6.51
N TYR A 144 18.93 -6.55 7.56
CA TYR A 144 19.16 -8.00 7.62
C TYR A 144 17.86 -8.78 7.42
N SER A 145 16.81 -8.44 8.17
CA SER A 145 15.48 -9.06 8.05
C SER A 145 14.93 -8.96 6.62
N MET A 146 15.05 -7.78 6.01
CA MET A 146 14.58 -7.54 4.65
C MET A 146 15.37 -8.35 3.61
N ILE A 147 16.71 -8.37 3.69
CA ILE A 147 17.54 -9.16 2.77
C ILE A 147 17.27 -10.66 2.95
N LYS A 148 17.07 -11.12 4.19
CA LYS A 148 16.71 -12.51 4.49
C LYS A 148 15.37 -12.87 3.85
N SER A 149 14.35 -12.03 4.00
CA SER A 149 13.01 -12.29 3.47
C SER A 149 12.96 -12.41 1.94
N ARG A 150 13.82 -11.69 1.20
CA ARG A 150 13.89 -11.74 -0.28
C ARG A 150 14.41 -13.04 -0.85
N LYS A 151 15.09 -13.86 -0.04
CA LYS A 151 15.66 -15.13 -0.46
C LYS A 151 14.62 -16.24 -0.52
N TYR A 152 13.41 -15.99 -0.02
CA TYR A 152 12.30 -16.92 -0.08
C TYR A 152 11.54 -16.80 -1.40
N SER A 153 11.19 -17.96 -1.95
CA SER A 153 10.23 -18.10 -3.04
C SER A 153 9.42 -19.37 -2.85
N LEU A 154 8.25 -19.40 -3.45
CA LEU A 154 7.33 -20.52 -3.41
C LEU A 154 7.11 -21.04 -4.82
N GLU A 155 7.11 -22.35 -4.98
CA GLU A 155 6.63 -23.02 -6.17
C GLU A 155 5.39 -23.82 -5.80
N VAL A 156 4.29 -23.45 -6.42
CA VAL A 156 2.98 -24.04 -6.16
C VAL A 156 2.65 -24.95 -7.31
N LYS A 157 2.30 -26.19 -6.99
CA LYS A 157 1.85 -27.21 -7.95
C LYS A 157 0.65 -27.96 -7.39
N ASN A 158 -0.52 -27.71 -7.97
CA ASN A 158 -1.81 -28.23 -7.52
C ASN A 158 -2.08 -27.96 -6.04
N ARG A 159 -1.92 -28.96 -5.16
CA ARG A 159 -2.14 -28.88 -3.71
C ARG A 159 -0.84 -28.79 -2.90
N ASN A 160 0.30 -28.76 -3.58
CA ASN A 160 1.60 -28.82 -2.93
C ASN A 160 2.30 -27.47 -3.11
N ILE A 161 2.88 -26.98 -2.01
CA ILE A 161 3.71 -25.78 -2.02
C ILE A 161 5.11 -26.18 -1.60
N LYS A 162 6.06 -25.95 -2.50
CA LYS A 162 7.48 -26.05 -2.22
C LYS A 162 7.99 -24.70 -1.77
N VAL A 163 8.74 -24.69 -0.66
CA VAL A 163 9.41 -23.50 -0.14
C VAL A 163 10.88 -23.56 -0.51
N PHE A 164 11.36 -22.49 -1.12
CA PHE A 164 12.76 -22.32 -1.43
C PHE A 164 13.36 -21.21 -0.59
N TYR A 165 14.58 -21.41 -0.11
CA TYR A 165 15.44 -20.36 0.44
C TYR A 165 16.76 -20.37 -0.31
N LYS A 166 17.16 -19.22 -0.87
CA LYS A 166 18.34 -19.12 -1.75
C LYS A 166 18.32 -20.16 -2.89
N ASN A 167 17.15 -20.38 -3.50
CA ASN A 167 16.93 -21.36 -4.58
C ASN A 167 17.17 -22.83 -4.18
N GLN A 168 17.31 -23.13 -2.89
CA GLN A 168 17.35 -24.50 -2.37
C GLN A 168 16.00 -24.83 -1.74
N GLU A 169 15.45 -26.01 -2.06
CA GLU A 169 14.23 -26.49 -1.43
C GLU A 169 14.52 -26.74 0.06
N ILE A 170 13.78 -26.05 0.93
CA ILE A 170 13.92 -26.20 2.39
C ILE A 170 12.74 -26.94 3.02
N GLY A 171 11.67 -27.15 2.26
CA GLY A 171 10.50 -27.87 2.71
C GLY A 171 9.41 -27.87 1.65
N THR A 172 8.52 -28.84 1.76
CA THR A 172 7.30 -28.95 0.97
C THR A 172 6.16 -29.23 1.93
N PHE A 173 5.00 -28.61 1.71
CA PHE A 173 3.80 -28.87 2.48
C PHE A 173 2.59 -29.01 1.56
N GLU A 174 1.68 -29.89 1.96
CA GLU A 174 0.42 -30.10 1.27
C GLU A 174 -0.68 -29.29 1.95
N MET A 175 -1.79 -29.03 1.25
CA MET A 175 -2.90 -28.25 1.82
C MET A 175 -3.45 -28.88 3.13
N GLN A 176 -3.36 -30.20 3.28
CA GLN A 176 -3.83 -30.91 4.47
C GLN A 176 -2.97 -30.67 5.72
N ASP A 177 -1.71 -30.25 5.54
CA ASP A 177 -0.78 -29.98 6.65
C ASP A 177 -0.95 -28.57 7.23
N ILE A 178 -1.76 -27.75 6.55
CA ILE A 178 -2.03 -26.35 6.91
C ILE A 178 -3.28 -26.30 7.78
N SER A 179 -3.14 -25.72 8.97
CA SER A 179 -4.29 -25.39 9.80
C SER A 179 -5.02 -24.17 9.25
N PHE A 180 -4.30 -23.05 9.15
CA PHE A 180 -4.82 -21.82 8.58
C PHE A 180 -3.68 -20.95 8.02
N VAL A 181 -4.06 -19.97 7.20
CA VAL A 181 -3.17 -18.95 6.63
C VAL A 181 -3.59 -17.59 7.17
N ALA A 182 -2.64 -16.83 7.72
CA ALA A 182 -2.87 -15.46 8.13
C ALA A 182 -2.30 -14.46 7.11
N PHE A 183 -3.09 -13.47 6.73
CA PHE A 183 -2.65 -12.29 5.99
C PHE A 183 -2.79 -11.05 6.87
N PHE A 184 -1.70 -10.31 7.05
CA PHE A 184 -1.68 -9.06 7.82
C PHE A 184 -0.72 -8.04 7.19
N GLY A 185 -0.82 -6.77 7.61
CA GLY A 185 0.04 -5.71 7.08
C GLY A 185 1.39 -5.64 7.80
N SER A 186 2.34 -4.92 7.22
CA SER A 186 3.59 -4.56 7.92
C SER A 186 3.38 -3.85 9.25
N GLY A 187 2.29 -3.09 9.40
CA GLY A 187 1.85 -2.50 10.67
C GLY A 187 1.15 -3.46 11.64
N GLY A 188 1.16 -4.77 11.35
CA GLY A 188 0.43 -5.78 12.11
C GLY A 188 -1.05 -5.85 11.71
N GLN A 189 -1.94 -5.95 12.71
CA GLN A 189 -3.39 -6.05 12.49
C GLN A 189 -4.05 -4.72 12.07
N LYS A 190 -3.43 -3.57 12.37
CA LYS A 190 -3.94 -2.24 11.99
C LYS A 190 -3.36 -1.81 10.65
N VAL A 191 -3.90 -2.35 9.57
CA VAL A 191 -3.37 -2.11 8.22
C VAL A 191 -3.68 -0.69 7.75
N LYS A 192 -2.64 0.00 7.27
CA LYS A 192 -2.71 1.38 6.77
C LYS A 192 -2.39 1.43 5.29
N LYS A 193 -2.84 2.50 4.62
CA LYS A 193 -2.50 2.78 3.22
C LYS A 193 -0.97 2.93 3.11
N GLY A 194 -0.32 2.01 2.39
CA GLY A 194 1.14 1.93 2.27
C GLY A 194 1.75 0.67 2.87
N ASP A 195 1.00 -0.06 3.70
CA ASP A 195 1.44 -1.37 4.19
C ASP A 195 1.47 -2.41 3.07
N TYR A 196 2.50 -3.26 3.12
CA TYR A 196 2.58 -4.44 2.26
C TYR A 196 2.01 -5.66 2.99
N PRO A 197 1.41 -6.62 2.26
CA PRO A 197 0.87 -7.83 2.86
C PRO A 197 1.99 -8.77 3.28
N ILE A 198 1.80 -9.39 4.44
CA ILE A 198 2.63 -10.48 4.97
C ILE A 198 1.72 -11.70 5.09
N MET A 199 2.16 -12.80 4.51
CA MET A 199 1.53 -14.09 4.64
C MET A 199 2.29 -14.90 5.68
N ALA A 200 1.57 -15.41 6.67
CA ALA A 200 2.05 -16.43 7.60
C ALA A 200 1.22 -17.70 7.41
N VAL A 201 1.87 -18.86 7.46
CA VAL A 201 1.17 -20.14 7.30
C VAL A 201 1.48 -21.01 8.52
N TYR A 202 0.42 -21.59 9.08
CA TYR A 202 0.45 -22.32 10.34
C TYR A 202 0.16 -23.80 10.11
N SER A 203 0.94 -24.64 10.78
CA SER A 203 0.75 -26.09 10.73
C SER A 203 -0.46 -26.51 11.56
N LEU A 204 -0.90 -27.77 11.40
CA LEU A 204 -1.92 -28.39 12.27
C LEU A 204 -1.59 -28.33 13.77
N ARG A 205 -0.31 -28.15 14.15
CA ARG A 205 0.13 -27.98 15.54
C ARG A 205 0.05 -26.54 16.05
N GLY A 206 -0.35 -25.60 15.20
CA GLY A 206 -0.38 -24.17 15.52
C GLY A 206 0.98 -23.47 15.41
N GLU A 207 2.00 -24.15 14.89
CA GLU A 207 3.34 -23.58 14.72
C GLU A 207 3.44 -22.82 13.39
N GLU A 208 4.01 -21.60 13.41
CA GLU A 208 4.31 -20.82 12.21
C GLU A 208 5.46 -21.47 11.44
N PHE A 209 5.17 -22.04 10.27
CA PHE A 209 6.21 -22.69 9.46
C PHE A 209 6.76 -21.77 8.37
N LEU A 210 6.00 -20.75 7.96
CA LEU A 210 6.37 -19.85 6.89
C LEU A 210 5.86 -18.45 7.15
N ARG A 211 6.73 -17.46 6.95
CA ARG A 211 6.36 -16.05 6.92
C ARG A 211 7.05 -15.34 5.79
N ILE A 212 6.26 -14.85 4.82
CA ILE A 212 6.76 -14.21 3.61
C ILE A 212 6.01 -12.90 3.35
N PRO A 213 6.72 -11.77 3.16
CA PRO A 213 6.11 -10.55 2.64
C PRO A 213 5.79 -10.72 1.15
N LEU A 214 4.59 -10.32 0.73
CA LEU A 214 4.11 -10.49 -0.63
C LEU A 214 3.94 -9.15 -1.33
N SER A 215 4.03 -9.16 -2.67
CA SER A 215 3.46 -8.08 -3.47
C SER A 215 1.94 -8.12 -3.39
N LEU A 216 1.27 -6.99 -3.63
CA LEU A 216 -0.19 -6.94 -3.63
C LEU A 216 -0.81 -7.96 -4.60
N ARG A 217 -0.19 -8.14 -5.79
CA ARG A 217 -0.60 -9.15 -6.77
C ARG A 217 -0.43 -10.57 -6.22
N ASN A 218 0.71 -10.88 -5.61
CA ASN A 218 0.98 -12.21 -5.06
C ASN A 218 0.09 -12.53 -3.86
N TYR A 219 -0.24 -11.52 -3.03
CA TYR A 219 -1.24 -11.66 -1.96
C TYR A 219 -2.60 -12.11 -2.53
N TRP A 220 -3.13 -11.41 -3.55
CA TRP A 220 -4.40 -11.80 -4.16
C TRP A 220 -4.35 -13.19 -4.79
N LEU A 221 -3.23 -13.54 -5.44
CA LEU A 221 -3.02 -14.86 -6.04
C LEU A 221 -3.03 -15.96 -4.96
N MET A 222 -2.24 -15.80 -3.91
CA MET A 222 -2.16 -16.75 -2.80
C MET A 222 -3.48 -16.87 -2.05
N LYS A 223 -4.17 -15.75 -1.79
CA LYS A 223 -5.49 -15.76 -1.17
C LYS A 223 -6.50 -16.56 -2.00
N LYS A 224 -6.59 -16.31 -3.31
CA LYS A 224 -7.48 -17.09 -4.20
C LYS A 224 -7.07 -18.57 -4.25
N TYR A 225 -5.78 -18.87 -4.22
CA TYR A 225 -5.27 -20.23 -4.23
C TYR A 225 -5.69 -21.01 -2.97
N PHE A 226 -5.53 -20.43 -1.76
CA PHE A 226 -5.94 -21.09 -0.52
C PHE A 226 -7.46 -21.27 -0.42
N LEU A 227 -8.24 -20.27 -0.88
CA LEU A 227 -9.70 -20.40 -0.98
C LEU A 227 -10.12 -21.51 -1.95
N LYS A 228 -9.42 -21.70 -3.07
CA LYS A 228 -9.70 -22.79 -4.03
C LYS A 228 -9.59 -24.18 -3.39
N TYR A 229 -8.77 -24.33 -2.35
CA TYR A 229 -8.56 -25.59 -1.64
C TYR A 229 -9.19 -25.63 -0.24
N ASN A 230 -10.12 -24.71 0.07
CA ASN A 230 -10.84 -24.65 1.34
C ASN A 230 -9.92 -24.61 2.57
N VAL A 231 -8.78 -23.92 2.47
CA VAL A 231 -7.91 -23.65 3.61
C VAL A 231 -8.48 -22.46 4.39
N ASP A 232 -8.48 -22.54 5.72
CA ASP A 232 -8.94 -21.45 6.58
C ASP A 232 -8.02 -20.23 6.46
N ILE A 233 -8.61 -19.04 6.36
CA ILE A 233 -7.88 -17.78 6.17
C ILE A 233 -8.27 -16.75 7.22
N GLU A 234 -7.29 -16.27 7.97
CA GLU A 234 -7.40 -15.07 8.79
C GLU A 234 -6.84 -13.88 8.00
N ASP A 235 -7.70 -12.96 7.57
CA ASP A 235 -7.27 -11.85 6.72
C ASP A 235 -7.49 -10.49 7.37
N ALA A 236 -6.49 -10.07 8.15
CA ALA A 236 -6.41 -8.72 8.69
C ALA A 236 -5.86 -7.69 7.67
N TYR A 237 -5.36 -8.14 6.51
CA TYR A 237 -4.83 -7.25 5.48
C TYR A 237 -5.90 -6.66 4.56
N ASN A 238 -7.01 -7.37 4.36
CA ASN A 238 -8.07 -6.98 3.45
C ASN A 238 -8.66 -5.60 3.81
N LEU A 239 -8.17 -4.56 3.12
CA LEU A 239 -8.63 -3.17 3.19
C LEU A 239 -9.98 -2.96 2.50
#